data_AF-B8AR83-F1
#
_entry.id   AF-B8AR83-F1
#
_cell.length_a   1.000
_cell.length_b   1.000
_cell.length_c   1.000
_cell.angle_alpha   90.00
_cell.angle_beta   90.00
_cell.angle_gamma   90.00
#
_symmetry.space_group_name_H-M   'P 1'
#
loop_
_entity.id
_entity.type
_entity.pdbx_description
1 polymer ?
#
loop_
_entity_poly.entity_id
_entity_poly.type
_entity_poly.pdbx_seq_one_letter_code
_entity_poly.pdbx_strand_id
1 'polypeptide(L)'
;MANCFGDVVDNYKLDEMERYWAAFHHVHKSGDSSGSEAAVVYRGTNADGVERDLLVAWSTPWSSFYRNKAYCAVGGVDSFQGEWEQLYDKVNNAAYTCNTDSDGFKIDASTATGDSPVFTATIKIHFSQ
;
A
#
# COMPACT_ATOMS: atom_id res chain seq x y z
N MET A 1 19.41 5.58 5.88
CA MET A 1 18.36 4.56 5.73
C MET A 1 17.05 5.29 5.91
N ALA A 2 16.29 5.50 4.83
CA ALA A 2 14.98 6.15 4.90
C ALA A 2 14.04 5.26 5.71
N ASN A 3 13.22 5.89 6.56
CA ASN A 3 12.27 5.23 7.43
C ASN A 3 11.15 4.60 6.58
N CYS A 4 11.32 3.33 6.19
CA CYS A 4 10.36 2.59 5.35
C CYS A 4 9.28 1.86 6.16
N PHE A 5 9.18 2.12 7.47
CA PHE A 5 8.34 1.31 8.35
C PHE A 5 6.87 1.60 8.06
N GLY A 6 6.22 0.65 7.38
CA GLY A 6 4.79 0.58 7.31
C GLY A 6 4.21 0.08 8.62
N ASP A 7 3.08 0.64 9.02
CA ASP A 7 2.31 0.13 10.14
C ASP A 7 1.27 -0.88 9.61
N VAL A 8 1.13 -1.99 10.32
CA VAL A 8 -0.04 -2.85 10.16
C VAL A 8 -1.21 -2.13 10.82
N VAL A 9 -2.13 -1.64 10.00
CA VAL A 9 -3.38 -1.04 10.47
C VAL A 9 -4.40 -2.16 10.52
N ASP A 10 -4.49 -2.81 11.68
CA ASP A 10 -5.57 -3.74 11.94
C ASP A 10 -6.87 -2.94 12.11
N ASN A 11 -7.77 -3.05 11.15
CA ASN A 11 -9.07 -2.39 11.19
C ASN A 11 -10.15 -3.46 11.21
N TYR A 12 -10.51 -3.88 12.42
CA TYR A 12 -11.59 -4.82 12.76
C TYR A 12 -13.00 -4.44 12.24
N LYS A 13 -13.10 -3.50 11.29
CA LYS A 13 -14.37 -2.90 10.84
C LYS A 13 -14.53 -2.81 9.33
N LEU A 14 -13.61 -3.35 8.51
CA LEU A 14 -13.78 -3.31 7.04
C LEU A 14 -15.06 -4.00 6.55
N ASP A 15 -15.67 -4.83 7.39
CA ASP A 15 -16.91 -5.59 7.20
C ASP A 15 -18.18 -4.91 7.76
N GLU A 16 -18.04 -3.84 8.56
CA GLU A 16 -19.21 -3.18 9.20
C GLU A 16 -19.92 -2.14 8.32
N MET A 17 -19.28 -1.63 7.25
CA MET A 17 -19.87 -0.63 6.35
C MET A 17 -19.56 -0.92 4.88
N GLU A 18 -20.49 -0.56 4.00
CA GLU A 18 -20.36 -0.76 2.54
C GLU A 18 -19.14 -0.04 1.93
N ARG A 19 -18.64 1.02 2.58
CA ARG A 19 -17.46 1.77 2.12
C ARG A 19 -16.79 2.56 3.24
N TYR A 20 -15.46 2.54 3.24
CA TYR A 20 -14.60 3.39 4.06
C TYR A 20 -13.65 4.22 3.22
N TRP A 21 -13.26 5.38 3.74
CA TRP A 21 -12.18 6.20 3.20
C TRP A 21 -11.22 6.58 4.33
N ALA A 22 -9.93 6.42 4.07
CA ALA A 22 -8.87 6.95 4.90
C ALA A 22 -8.02 7.91 4.06
N ALA A 23 -7.59 9.01 4.68
CA ALA A 23 -6.66 9.95 4.08
C ALA A 23 -5.56 10.25 5.08
N PHE A 24 -4.33 10.20 4.62
CA PHE A 24 -3.15 10.53 5.41
C PHE A 24 -2.15 11.28 4.54
N HIS A 25 -1.24 12.00 5.19
CA HIS A 25 -0.16 12.73 4.54
C HIS A 25 1.17 12.19 5.04
N HIS A 26 1.98 11.65 4.13
CA HIS A 26 3.31 11.13 4.43
C HIS A 26 4.36 11.93 3.65
N VAL A 27 5.35 12.46 4.37
CA VAL A 27 6.43 13.27 3.80
C VAL A 27 7.77 12.71 4.22
N HIS A 28 8.79 12.98 3.41
CA HIS A 28 10.16 12.70 3.80
C HIS A 28 10.55 13.49 5.06
N LYS A 29 11.61 13.06 5.73
CA LYS A 29 12.12 13.77 6.90
C LYS A 29 12.66 15.15 6.50
N SER A 30 12.28 16.17 7.26
CA SER A 30 12.70 17.56 7.00
C SER A 30 14.22 17.69 7.02
N GLY A 31 14.77 18.38 6.02
CA GLY A 31 16.21 18.61 5.87
C GLY A 31 16.99 17.46 5.22
N ASP A 32 16.40 16.28 5.03
CA ASP A 32 17.06 15.14 4.39
C ASP A 32 16.80 15.14 2.87
N SER A 33 17.85 14.91 2.06
CA SER A 33 17.74 14.66 0.60
C SER A 33 17.18 13.25 0.34
N SER A 34 15.92 13.03 0.74
CA SER A 34 15.22 11.75 0.68
C SER A 34 13.79 11.92 0.17
N GLY A 35 13.24 10.85 -0.39
CA GLY A 35 11.86 10.80 -0.89
C GLY A 35 10.86 10.42 0.21
N SER A 36 9.58 10.42 -0.16
CA SER A 36 8.50 9.88 0.67
C SER A 36 8.19 8.46 0.23
N GLU A 37 8.56 7.48 1.05
CA GLU A 37 8.38 6.05 0.75
C GLU A 37 7.88 5.34 2.00
N ALA A 38 6.80 4.59 1.87
CA ALA A 38 6.19 3.84 2.95
C ALA A 38 5.15 2.85 2.40
N ALA A 39 4.64 2.02 3.31
CA ALA A 39 3.57 1.09 3.04
C ALA A 39 2.54 1.10 4.17
N VAL A 40 1.34 0.65 3.88
CA VAL A 40 0.31 0.33 4.89
C VAL A 40 -0.18 -1.08 4.59
N VAL A 41 -0.33 -1.88 5.64
CA VAL A 41 -0.88 -3.22 5.55
C VAL A 41 -2.19 -3.24 6.32
N TYR A 42 -3.29 -3.55 5.64
CA TYR A 42 -4.58 -3.79 6.26
C TYR A 42 -4.81 -5.29 6.40
N ARG A 43 -5.50 -5.73 7.45
CA ARG A 43 -6.05 -7.09 7.53
C ARG A 43 -7.50 -7.07 7.08
N GLY A 44 -7.88 -8.01 6.22
CA GLY A 44 -9.26 -8.17 5.76
C GLY A 44 -9.67 -9.63 5.67
N THR A 45 -10.98 -9.87 5.78
CA THR A 45 -11.61 -11.19 5.67
C THR A 45 -12.53 -11.21 4.46
N ASN A 46 -12.39 -12.21 3.59
CA ASN A 46 -13.25 -12.36 2.42
C ASN A 46 -14.56 -13.10 2.74
N ALA A 47 -15.42 -13.28 1.73
CA ALA A 47 -16.70 -13.99 1.84
C ALA A 47 -16.58 -15.42 2.41
N ASP A 48 -15.45 -16.09 2.18
CA ASP A 48 -15.21 -17.46 2.60
C ASP A 48 -14.65 -17.55 4.04
N GLY A 49 -14.56 -16.41 4.74
CA GLY A 49 -13.98 -16.34 6.08
C GLY A 49 -12.45 -16.42 6.09
N VAL A 50 -11.80 -16.20 4.94
CA VAL A 50 -10.36 -16.29 4.80
C VAL A 50 -9.72 -14.92 5.03
N GLU A 51 -8.83 -14.86 6.01
CA GLU A 51 -8.05 -13.65 6.33
C GLU A 51 -6.82 -13.50 5.42
N ARG A 52 -6.57 -12.27 5.00
CA ARG A 52 -5.39 -11.86 4.22
C ARG A 52 -4.87 -10.51 4.67
N ASP A 53 -3.58 -10.31 4.46
CA ASP A 53 -2.95 -9.00 4.59
C ASP A 53 -2.94 -8.30 3.22
N LEU A 54 -3.39 -7.06 3.20
CA LEU A 54 -3.66 -6.24 2.03
C LEU A 54 -2.70 -5.04 2.05
N LEU A 55 -1.64 -5.12 1.25
CA LEU A 55 -0.58 -4.14 1.23
C LEU A 55 -0.84 -3.08 0.17
N VAL A 56 -0.64 -1.82 0.55
CA VAL A 56 -0.53 -0.68 -0.36
C VAL A 56 0.73 0.10 -0.03
N ALA A 57 1.51 0.46 -1.03
CA ALA A 57 2.79 1.13 -0.84
C ALA A 57 3.07 2.16 -1.93
N TRP A 58 3.89 3.14 -1.58
CA TRP A 58 4.28 4.22 -2.48
C TRP A 58 5.76 4.53 -2.36
N SER A 59 6.32 5.06 -3.44
CA SER A 59 7.59 5.78 -3.41
C SER A 59 7.46 7.05 -4.26
N THR A 60 7.81 8.18 -3.65
CA THR A 60 8.00 9.48 -4.31
C THR A 60 9.47 9.86 -4.10
N PRO A 61 10.36 9.48 -5.03
CA PRO A 61 11.80 9.67 -4.88
C PRO A 61 12.19 11.16 -4.82
N TRP A 62 13.30 11.47 -4.14
CA TRP A 62 13.83 12.85 -4.08
C TRP A 62 14.34 13.36 -5.44
N SER A 63 14.94 12.46 -6.23
CA SER A 63 15.56 12.83 -7.49
C SER A 63 14.56 12.71 -8.63
N SER A 64 14.44 13.79 -9.42
CA SER A 64 13.57 13.88 -10.60
C SER A 64 13.95 12.91 -11.73
N PHE A 65 15.09 12.22 -11.63
CA PHE A 65 15.47 11.15 -12.57
C PHE A 65 14.72 9.85 -12.30
N TYR A 66 14.18 9.67 -11.09
CA TYR A 66 13.37 8.52 -10.73
C TYR A 66 11.89 8.88 -10.81
N ARG A 67 11.09 7.86 -11.13
CA ARG A 67 9.65 7.98 -11.27
C ARG A 67 8.96 7.64 -9.96
N ASN A 68 7.80 8.23 -9.71
CA ASN A 68 6.95 7.80 -8.60
C ASN A 68 6.44 6.37 -8.82
N LYS A 69 6.15 5.69 -7.72
CA LYS A 69 5.81 4.28 -7.67
C LYS A 69 4.55 4.07 -6.84
N ALA A 70 3.69 3.20 -7.33
CA ALA A 70 2.59 2.61 -6.59
C ALA A 70 2.74 1.10 -6.61
N TYR A 71 2.60 0.48 -5.45
CA TYR A 71 2.68 -0.97 -5.30
C TYR A 71 1.56 -1.47 -4.38
N CYS A 72 1.18 -2.71 -4.60
CA CYS A 72 0.06 -3.35 -3.94
C CYS A 72 0.24 -4.87 -3.98
N ALA A 73 -0.21 -5.55 -2.94
CA ALA A 73 -0.14 -7.01 -2.88
C ALA A 73 -1.20 -7.57 -1.92
N VAL A 74 -1.62 -8.81 -2.19
CA VAL A 74 -2.36 -9.64 -1.23
C VAL A 74 -1.40 -10.70 -0.73
N GLY A 75 -1.28 -10.81 0.59
CA GLY A 75 -0.40 -11.76 1.28
C GLY A 75 -1.15 -12.59 2.32
N GLY A 76 -0.50 -13.64 2.79
CA GLY A 76 -0.98 -14.37 3.96
C GLY A 76 -0.95 -13.49 5.21
N VAL A 77 -1.69 -13.91 6.24
CA VAL A 77 -1.63 -13.29 7.56
C VAL A 77 -0.18 -13.19 8.04
N ASP A 78 0.23 -11.97 8.41
CA ASP A 78 1.55 -11.58 8.89
C ASP A 78 2.71 -11.76 7.88
N SER A 79 2.42 -11.99 6.59
CA SER A 79 3.46 -12.28 5.59
C SER A 79 4.41 -11.10 5.30
N PHE A 80 4.03 -9.88 5.68
CA PHE A 80 4.83 -8.67 5.40
C PHE A 80 5.69 -8.21 6.58
N GLN A 81 5.54 -8.78 7.79
CA GLN A 81 6.17 -8.25 9.00
C GLN A 81 7.71 -8.39 9.04
N GLY A 82 8.31 -9.25 8.20
CA GLY A 82 9.75 -9.51 8.17
C GLY A 82 10.44 -9.27 6.82
N GLU A 83 9.71 -8.83 5.79
CA GLU A 83 10.23 -8.75 4.40
C GLU A 83 10.39 -7.31 3.89
N TRP A 84 10.58 -6.34 4.79
CA TRP A 84 10.59 -4.91 4.43
C TRP A 84 11.68 -4.52 3.42
N GLU A 85 12.86 -5.15 3.46
CA GLU A 85 13.91 -4.92 2.45
C GLU A 85 13.48 -5.42 1.07
N GLN A 86 12.89 -6.61 1.00
CA GLN A 86 12.37 -7.14 -0.26
C GLN A 86 11.18 -6.32 -0.78
N LEU A 87 10.33 -5.83 0.12
CA LEU A 87 9.24 -4.94 -0.23
C LEU A 87 9.77 -3.62 -0.80
N TYR A 88 10.79 -3.03 -0.17
CA TYR A 88 11.43 -1.82 -0.64
C TYR A 88 11.90 -1.98 -2.09
N ASP A 89 12.56 -3.10 -2.40
CA ASP A 89 13.01 -3.40 -3.76
C ASP A 89 11.82 -3.57 -4.73
N LYS A 90 10.75 -4.26 -4.32
CA LYS A 90 9.53 -4.41 -5.13
C LYS A 90 8.89 -3.06 -5.43
N VAL A 91 8.76 -2.17 -4.44
CA VAL A 91 8.19 -0.82 -4.61
C VAL A 91 9.06 0.01 -5.55
N ASN A 92 10.37 0.00 -5.37
CA ASN A 92 11.30 0.79 -6.18
C ASN A 92 11.45 0.30 -7.64
N ASN A 93 11.07 -0.95 -7.91
CA ASN A 93 10.98 -1.49 -9.27
C ASN A 93 9.57 -1.45 -9.88
N ALA A 94 8.58 -0.90 -9.17
CA ALA A 94 7.20 -0.82 -9.64
C ALA A 94 6.98 0.26 -10.73
N ALA A 95 5.73 0.48 -11.10
CA ALA A 95 5.30 1.53 -12.01
C ALA A 95 4.44 2.58 -11.29
N TYR A 96 3.86 3.52 -12.04
CA TYR A 96 2.89 4.49 -11.50
C TYR A 96 1.60 3.84 -11.00
N THR A 97 1.34 2.59 -11.40
CA THR A 97 0.14 1.85 -11.04
C THR A 97 0.49 0.41 -10.65
N CYS A 98 -0.33 -0.16 -9.79
CA CYS A 98 -0.33 -1.57 -9.42
C CYS A 98 -1.77 -2.05 -9.33
N ASN A 99 -2.03 -3.28 -9.79
CA ASN A 99 -3.27 -3.97 -9.47
C ASN A 99 -2.98 -5.40 -9.06
N THR A 100 -3.85 -5.96 -8.23
CA THR A 100 -3.86 -7.37 -7.87
C THR A 100 -5.30 -7.84 -7.63
N ASP A 101 -5.56 -9.10 -7.93
CA ASP A 101 -6.85 -9.77 -7.80
C ASP A 101 -6.57 -11.20 -7.32
N SER A 102 -6.83 -11.46 -6.04
CA SER A 102 -6.44 -12.70 -5.37
C SER A 102 -7.31 -12.96 -4.15
N ASP A 103 -7.74 -14.21 -3.96
CA ASP A 103 -8.49 -14.67 -2.78
C ASP A 103 -9.71 -13.79 -2.42
N GLY A 104 -10.44 -13.30 -3.42
CA GLY A 104 -11.62 -12.44 -3.22
C GLY A 104 -11.30 -10.98 -2.87
N PHE A 105 -10.03 -10.60 -2.90
CA PHE A 105 -9.56 -9.24 -2.73
C PHE A 105 -9.05 -8.67 -4.05
N LYS A 106 -9.46 -7.46 -4.36
CA LYS A 106 -8.93 -6.69 -5.48
C LYS A 106 -8.38 -5.36 -4.98
N ILE A 107 -7.14 -5.05 -5.36
CA ILE A 107 -6.49 -3.78 -5.01
C ILE A 107 -6.09 -3.08 -6.29
N ASP A 108 -6.46 -1.81 -6.42
CA ASP A 108 -6.03 -0.90 -7.48
C ASP A 108 -5.28 0.26 -6.82
N ALA A 109 -3.97 0.38 -7.05
CA ALA A 109 -3.13 1.46 -6.51
C ALA A 109 -2.51 2.30 -7.63
N SER A 110 -2.42 3.60 -7.42
CA SER A 110 -1.88 4.55 -8.41
C SER A 110 -1.26 5.79 -7.76
N THR A 111 -0.30 6.39 -8.45
CA THR A 111 0.29 7.67 -8.09
C THR A 111 0.49 8.54 -9.34
N ALA A 112 0.60 9.85 -9.14
CA ALA A 112 0.82 10.83 -10.20
C ALA A 112 2.30 11.17 -10.39
N THR A 113 2.62 12.00 -11.39
CA THR A 113 3.94 12.63 -11.53
C THR A 113 4.10 13.82 -10.57
N GLY A 114 5.33 14.30 -10.42
CA GLY A 114 5.68 15.46 -9.59
C GLY A 114 6.10 15.09 -8.17
N ASP A 115 6.43 16.10 -7.38
CA ASP A 115 7.15 15.93 -6.10
C ASP A 115 6.20 15.85 -4.89
N SER A 116 4.90 16.06 -5.11
CA SER A 116 3.85 15.93 -4.09
C SER A 116 2.62 15.26 -4.70
N PRO A 117 2.78 14.03 -5.23
CA PRO A 117 1.71 13.35 -5.94
C PRO A 117 0.61 12.90 -4.99
N VAL A 118 -0.62 12.85 -5.50
CA VAL A 118 -1.70 12.11 -4.84
C VAL A 118 -1.48 10.62 -5.10
N PHE A 119 -1.32 9.84 -4.04
CA PHE A 119 -1.42 8.39 -4.09
C PHE A 119 -2.86 7.97 -3.79
N THR A 120 -3.43 7.12 -4.64
CA THR A 120 -4.77 6.55 -4.45
C THR A 120 -4.68 5.04 -4.47
N ALA A 121 -5.22 4.39 -3.43
CA ALA A 121 -5.45 2.95 -3.41
C ALA A 121 -6.92 2.65 -3.12
N THR A 122 -7.50 1.73 -3.89
CA THR A 122 -8.84 1.20 -3.66
C THR A 122 -8.72 -0.29 -3.40
N ILE A 123 -9.18 -0.73 -2.23
CA ILE A 123 -9.30 -2.14 -1.87
C ILE A 123 -10.77 -2.50 -1.98
N LYS A 124 -11.07 -3.59 -2.70
CA LYS A 124 -12.40 -4.16 -2.85
C LYS A 124 -12.37 -5.56 -2.30
N ILE A 125 -13.31 -5.86 -1.40
CA ILE A 125 -13.54 -7.18 -0.85
C ILE A 125 -14.85 -7.66 -1.46
N HIS A 126 -14.81 -8.77 -2.19
CA HIS A 126 -16.03 -9.37 -2.71
C HIS A 126 -16.69 -10.20 -1.61
N PHE A 127 -17.89 -9.78 -1.21
CA PHE A 127 -18.81 -10.61 -0.43
C PHE A 127 -19.77 -11.30 -1.42
N SER A 128 -20.05 -12.59 -1.21
CA SER A 128 -21.13 -13.26 -1.96
C SER A 128 -22.46 -12.57 -1.62
N GLN A 129 -23.32 -12.41 -2.64
CA GLN A 129 -24.69 -11.89 -2.46
C GLN A 129 -25.62 -12.96 -1.89
#